data_AF-A0A3B8Z8E0-F1
#
_entry.id   AF-A0A3B8Z8E0-F1
#
_cell.length_a   1.000
_cell.length_b   1.000
_cell.length_c   1.000
_cell.angle_alpha   90.00
_cell.angle_beta   90.00
_cell.angle_gamma   90.00
#
_symmetry.space_group_name_H-M   'P 1'
#
loop_
_entity.id
_entity.type
_entity.pdbx_description
1 polymer ?
#
loop_
_entity_poly.entity_id
_entity_poly.type
_entity_poly.pdbx_seq_one_letter_code
_entity_poly.pdbx_strand_id
1 'polypeptide(L)'
;MDKFFKVIKTEKDAWIGLVSSTIAVLVSFQVPEKLSWLLIILGAPSAIFCFSLLLIRSWIPSLLSWVSDLKLVVKYAGESDEPKEASDGDLEFLPADQSAAFFAKRFSSAFPGIRKITWYSGKDAVDRLNILLRQPLNFRSKNGYTTPIWWWRNGNLQISEFKVLSRKRVLIDRMELKIKSIAAVPGKDYYRSFVYLEAHPERAVFPKDWNESRIAEAVELFGYASEEYGLYRKKFYVSRSEYDDGAATIKGKVFELGDDVELRERYITRFNLVIAPHLSPINNTDFDSELRALLNGILHEGKSLEELANRVEKLPKPRMWGIQ
;
A
#
# COMPACT_ATOMS: atom_id res chain seq x y z
N MET A 1 -12.36 -74.41 22.02
CA MET A 1 -13.41 -73.46 21.58
C MET A 1 -14.00 -72.61 22.71
N ASP A 2 -13.45 -72.61 23.95
CA ASP A 2 -14.04 -71.86 25.08
C ASP A 2 -13.32 -70.57 25.53
N LYS A 3 -12.15 -70.22 24.97
CA LYS A 3 -11.48 -68.94 25.28
C LYS A 3 -11.86 -67.78 24.36
N PHE A 4 -12.42 -68.06 23.18
CA PHE A 4 -12.80 -67.04 22.20
C PHE A 4 -14.18 -66.41 22.48
N PHE A 5 -15.11 -67.17 23.07
CA PHE A 5 -16.45 -66.68 23.42
C PHE A 5 -16.49 -65.78 24.67
N LYS A 6 -15.44 -65.80 25.50
CA LYS A 6 -15.41 -65.00 26.74
C LYS A 6 -14.96 -63.55 26.52
N VAL A 7 -14.18 -63.28 25.47
CA VAL A 7 -13.72 -61.91 25.11
C VAL A 7 -14.83 -61.10 24.43
N ILE A 8 -15.65 -61.75 23.60
CA ILE A 8 -16.73 -61.09 22.84
C ILE A 8 -17.89 -60.63 23.73
N LYS A 9 -18.11 -61.28 24.88
CA LYS A 9 -19.19 -60.91 25.81
C LYS A 9 -18.85 -59.64 26.62
N THR A 10 -17.58 -59.42 26.95
CA THR A 10 -17.10 -58.23 27.70
C THR A 10 -17.06 -56.94 26.86
N GLU A 11 -16.89 -57.01 25.55
CA GLU A 11 -16.96 -55.80 24.69
C GLU A 11 -18.39 -55.35 24.41
N LYS A 12 -19.37 -56.27 24.36
CA LYS A 12 -20.78 -55.93 24.13
C LYS A 12 -21.37 -55.07 25.27
N ASP A 13 -21.00 -55.35 26.51
CA ASP A 13 -21.50 -54.60 27.66
C ASP A 13 -20.83 -53.22 27.81
N ALA A 14 -19.58 -53.06 27.35
CA ALA A 14 -18.89 -51.77 27.28
C ALA A 14 -19.48 -50.83 26.22
N TRP A 15 -19.99 -51.37 25.11
CA TRP A 15 -20.64 -50.59 24.05
C TRP A 15 -22.08 -50.16 24.42
N ILE A 16 -22.82 -50.95 25.18
CA ILE A 16 -24.18 -50.59 25.65
C ILE A 16 -24.13 -49.45 26.69
N GLY A 17 -23.06 -49.39 27.51
CA GLY A 17 -22.81 -48.27 28.43
C GLY A 17 -22.45 -46.95 27.74
N LEU A 18 -21.76 -46.97 26.59
CA LEU A 18 -21.36 -45.76 25.87
C LEU A 18 -22.48 -45.19 24.98
N VAL A 19 -23.36 -46.06 24.46
CA VAL A 19 -24.49 -45.66 23.62
C VAL A 19 -25.60 -44.99 24.44
N SER A 20 -25.78 -45.38 25.71
CA SER A 20 -26.77 -44.76 26.60
C SER A 20 -26.39 -43.34 27.06
N SER A 21 -25.10 -43.05 27.25
CA SER A 21 -24.64 -41.69 27.60
C SER A 21 -24.65 -40.71 26.41
N THR A 22 -24.50 -41.22 25.19
CA THR A 22 -24.51 -40.38 23.97
C THR A 22 -25.94 -40.05 23.52
N ILE A 23 -26.91 -40.96 23.73
CA ILE A 23 -28.33 -40.70 23.45
C ILE A 23 -28.91 -39.70 24.48
N ALA A 24 -28.43 -39.68 25.72
CA ALA A 24 -28.86 -38.69 26.72
C ALA A 24 -28.43 -37.25 26.39
N VAL A 25 -27.36 -37.04 25.62
CA VAL A 25 -26.92 -35.69 25.21
C VAL A 25 -27.65 -35.19 23.96
N LEU A 26 -28.23 -36.09 23.16
CA LEU A 26 -28.95 -35.75 21.92
C LEU A 26 -30.45 -35.45 22.13
N VAL A 27 -31.02 -35.73 23.31
CA VAL A 27 -32.44 -35.39 23.62
C VAL A 27 -32.63 -33.93 24.03
N SER A 28 -31.55 -33.14 24.19
CA SER A 28 -31.63 -31.73 24.60
C SER A 28 -31.65 -30.71 23.45
N PHE A 29 -31.69 -31.15 22.18
CA PHE A 29 -31.80 -30.24 21.04
C PHE A 29 -33.08 -30.52 20.25
N GLN A 30 -34.01 -29.55 20.27
CA GLN A 30 -35.24 -29.53 19.48
C GLN A 30 -34.91 -29.65 17.99
N VAL A 31 -35.06 -30.85 17.44
CA VAL A 31 -35.10 -31.09 16.00
C VAL A 31 -36.55 -30.92 15.54
N PRO A 32 -36.83 -30.12 14.48
CA PRO A 32 -38.19 -29.93 13.98
C PRO A 32 -38.80 -31.24 13.47
N GLU A 33 -40.08 -31.48 13.76
CA GLU A 33 -40.84 -32.72 13.49
C GLU A 33 -40.87 -33.19 12.02
N LYS A 34 -40.36 -32.41 11.06
CA LYS A 34 -40.41 -32.75 9.63
C LYS A 34 -39.22 -33.58 9.09
N LEU A 35 -38.25 -33.95 9.94
CA LEU A 35 -37.08 -34.72 9.51
C LEU A 35 -37.03 -36.16 10.06
N SER A 36 -38.00 -36.59 10.87
CA SER A 36 -38.01 -37.92 11.50
C SER A 36 -38.28 -39.08 10.53
N TRP A 37 -38.89 -38.82 9.37
CA TRP A 37 -39.28 -39.87 8.42
C TRP A 37 -38.18 -40.31 7.44
N LEU A 38 -37.08 -39.56 7.34
CA LEU A 38 -35.98 -39.87 6.41
C LEU A 38 -34.96 -40.88 6.95
N LEU A 39 -35.03 -41.25 8.23
CA LEU A 39 -34.05 -42.13 8.87
C LEU A 39 -34.45 -43.61 8.97
N ILE A 40 -35.62 -44.00 8.45
CA ILE A 40 -36.14 -45.37 8.61
C ILE A 40 -35.95 -46.27 7.37
N ILE A 41 -35.58 -45.74 6.19
CA ILE A 41 -35.62 -46.51 4.94
C ILE A 41 -34.28 -47.13 4.48
N LEU A 42 -33.13 -46.78 5.07
CA LEU A 42 -31.85 -47.36 4.62
C LEU A 42 -31.12 -48.05 5.78
N GLY A 43 -31.30 -49.37 5.87
CA GLY A 43 -30.50 -50.25 6.70
C GLY A 43 -29.05 -50.32 6.22
N ALA A 44 -28.26 -49.31 6.54
CA ALA A 44 -26.81 -49.28 6.35
C ALA A 44 -26.10 -49.18 7.71
N PRO A 45 -24.90 -49.76 7.87
CA PRO A 45 -24.21 -49.79 9.15
C PRO A 45 -23.90 -48.36 9.61
N SER A 46 -24.41 -48.01 10.78
CA SER A 46 -24.35 -46.67 11.41
C SER A 46 -22.95 -46.05 11.50
N ALA A 47 -21.88 -46.85 11.38
CA ALA A 47 -20.50 -46.38 11.40
C ALA A 47 -20.09 -45.61 10.12
N ILE A 48 -20.60 -45.98 8.94
CA ILE A 48 -20.21 -45.35 7.65
C ILE A 48 -20.89 -43.98 7.47
N PHE A 49 -22.11 -43.82 8.03
CA PHE A 49 -22.86 -42.57 7.97
C PHE A 49 -22.31 -41.50 8.93
N CYS A 50 -21.82 -41.90 10.10
CA CYS A 50 -21.15 -40.98 11.04
C CYS A 50 -19.77 -40.53 10.53
N PHE A 51 -19.02 -41.40 9.84
CA PHE A 51 -17.72 -41.03 9.25
C PHE A 51 -17.87 -40.07 8.06
N SER A 52 -18.91 -40.24 7.24
CA SER A 52 -19.22 -39.34 6.13
C SER A 52 -19.71 -37.96 6.62
N LEU A 53 -20.49 -37.90 7.69
CA LEU A 53 -20.88 -36.61 8.32
C LEU A 53 -19.70 -35.87 8.96
N LEU A 54 -18.74 -36.57 9.55
CA LEU A 54 -17.51 -35.97 10.11
C LEU A 54 -16.57 -35.44 9.01
N LEU A 55 -16.45 -36.15 7.89
CA LEU A 55 -15.70 -35.67 6.72
C LEU A 55 -16.39 -34.47 6.07
N ILE A 56 -17.72 -34.47 5.96
CA ILE A 56 -18.47 -33.29 5.48
C ILE A 56 -18.25 -32.11 6.42
N ARG A 57 -18.22 -32.33 7.75
CA ARG A 57 -18.01 -31.27 8.75
C ARG A 57 -16.60 -30.66 8.73
N SER A 58 -15.57 -31.40 8.30
CA SER A 58 -14.21 -30.85 8.14
C SER A 58 -14.02 -30.09 6.82
N TRP A 59 -14.84 -30.38 5.80
CA TRP A 59 -14.82 -29.69 4.50
C TRP A 59 -15.73 -28.47 4.43
N ILE A 60 -16.76 -28.38 5.28
CA ILE A 60 -17.67 -27.23 5.31
C ILE A 60 -16.94 -25.89 5.56
N PRO A 61 -15.99 -25.76 6.50
CA PRO A 61 -15.28 -24.49 6.73
C PRO A 61 -14.40 -24.07 5.54
N SER A 62 -13.75 -25.02 4.88
CA SER A 62 -12.91 -24.79 3.70
C SER A 62 -13.74 -24.52 2.44
N LEU A 63 -14.92 -25.13 2.30
CA LEU A 63 -15.87 -24.82 1.23
C LEU A 63 -16.50 -23.43 1.44
N LEU A 64 -16.87 -23.09 2.67
CA LEU A 64 -17.41 -21.76 3.02
C LEU A 64 -16.37 -20.66 2.83
N SER A 65 -15.11 -20.89 3.21
CA SER A 65 -14.03 -19.93 2.94
C SER A 65 -13.79 -19.77 1.44
N TRP A 66 -13.78 -20.88 0.68
CA TRP A 66 -13.65 -20.85 -0.78
C TRP A 66 -14.81 -20.13 -1.48
N VAL A 67 -16.05 -20.36 -1.06
CA VAL A 67 -17.24 -19.65 -1.57
C VAL A 67 -17.20 -18.16 -1.19
N SER A 68 -16.72 -17.82 0.00
CA SER A 68 -16.54 -16.42 0.42
C SER A 68 -15.46 -15.72 -0.41
N ASP A 69 -14.35 -16.40 -0.69
CA ASP A 69 -13.26 -15.91 -1.54
C ASP A 69 -13.76 -15.71 -2.99
N LEU A 70 -14.56 -16.65 -3.53
CA LEU A 70 -15.19 -16.53 -4.86
C LEU A 70 -16.18 -15.39 -4.95
N LYS A 71 -17.07 -15.24 -3.97
CA LYS A 71 -18.01 -14.10 -3.91
C LYS A 71 -17.25 -12.77 -3.83
N LEU A 72 -16.11 -12.75 -3.16
CA LEU A 72 -15.25 -11.57 -3.10
C LEU A 72 -14.60 -11.27 -4.46
N VAL A 73 -14.05 -12.29 -5.12
CA VAL A 73 -13.45 -12.15 -6.47
C VAL A 73 -14.49 -11.67 -7.48
N VAL A 74 -15.72 -12.21 -7.45
CA VAL A 74 -16.82 -11.77 -8.31
C VAL A 74 -17.28 -10.35 -7.98
N LYS A 75 -17.31 -9.97 -6.69
CA LYS A 75 -17.66 -8.61 -6.26
C LYS A 75 -16.65 -7.58 -6.75
N TYR A 76 -15.36 -7.89 -6.70
CA TYR A 76 -14.29 -7.00 -7.16
C TYR A 76 -14.05 -7.03 -8.68
N ALA A 77 -14.54 -8.05 -9.39
CA ALA A 77 -14.52 -8.10 -10.85
C ALA A 77 -15.55 -7.17 -11.51
N GLY A 78 -16.51 -6.63 -10.75
CA GLY A 78 -17.61 -5.79 -11.27
C GLY A 78 -17.57 -4.31 -10.84
N GLU A 79 -16.53 -3.87 -10.13
CA GLU A 79 -16.47 -2.50 -9.57
C GLU A 79 -15.12 -1.86 -9.92
N SER A 80 -14.89 -1.68 -11.23
CA SER A 80 -13.86 -0.79 -11.76
C SER A 80 -14.50 0.56 -12.08
N ASP A 81 -14.61 1.43 -11.08
CA ASP A 81 -14.61 2.87 -11.36
C ASP A 81 -13.18 3.25 -11.78
N GLU A 82 -12.84 2.92 -13.01
CA GLU A 82 -11.60 3.34 -13.65
C GLU A 82 -11.67 4.85 -13.90
N PRO A 83 -10.69 5.64 -13.40
CA PRO A 83 -10.45 6.93 -14.00
C PRO A 83 -9.99 6.67 -15.43
N LYS A 84 -10.77 7.12 -16.42
CA LYS A 84 -10.35 7.14 -17.81
C LYS A 84 -8.98 7.83 -17.88
N GLU A 85 -7.97 7.13 -18.39
CA GLU A 85 -6.72 7.77 -18.78
C GLU A 85 -7.07 8.93 -19.72
N ALA A 86 -6.65 10.14 -19.35
CA ALA A 86 -6.85 11.30 -20.20
C ALA A 86 -6.13 11.02 -21.52
N SER A 87 -6.88 11.03 -22.63
CA SER A 87 -6.27 10.91 -23.94
C SER A 87 -5.34 12.11 -24.15
N ASP A 88 -4.29 11.95 -24.95
CA ASP A 88 -3.31 13.01 -25.21
C ASP A 88 -3.97 14.35 -25.65
N GLY A 89 -5.16 14.28 -26.24
CA GLY A 89 -5.99 15.43 -26.62
C GLY A 89 -6.59 16.24 -25.46
N ASP A 90 -6.63 15.70 -24.25
CA ASP A 90 -7.38 16.25 -23.10
C ASP A 90 -6.50 16.99 -22.08
N LEU A 91 -5.17 16.98 -22.25
CA LEU A 91 -4.26 17.65 -21.31
C LEU A 91 -4.27 19.18 -21.49
N GLU A 92 -4.41 19.89 -20.37
CA GLU A 92 -4.26 21.33 -20.32
C GLU A 92 -2.85 21.76 -20.74
N PHE A 93 -2.75 22.93 -21.38
CA PHE A 93 -1.46 23.50 -21.77
C PHE A 93 -0.84 24.33 -20.63
N LEU A 94 0.41 24.04 -20.29
CA LEU A 94 1.21 24.83 -19.35
C LEU A 94 2.61 25.04 -19.93
N PRO A 95 3.05 26.29 -20.13
CA PRO A 95 4.44 26.58 -20.45
C PRO A 95 5.38 26.08 -19.35
N ALA A 96 6.48 25.42 -19.72
CA ALA A 96 7.41 24.84 -18.74
C ALA A 96 8.04 25.89 -17.79
N ASP A 97 8.23 27.12 -18.29
CA ASP A 97 8.68 28.29 -17.53
C ASP A 97 7.68 28.78 -16.48
N GLN A 98 6.43 28.34 -16.54
CA GLN A 98 5.39 28.68 -15.57
C GLN A 98 5.27 27.69 -14.42
N SER A 99 6.09 26.63 -14.37
CA SER A 99 6.06 25.64 -13.28
C SER A 99 6.16 26.25 -11.89
N ALA A 100 7.04 27.25 -11.70
CA ALA A 100 7.19 27.95 -10.42
C ALA A 100 5.95 28.78 -10.04
N ALA A 101 5.31 29.46 -11.01
CA ALA A 101 4.09 30.23 -10.76
C ALA A 101 2.90 29.29 -10.47
N PHE A 102 2.80 28.19 -11.21
CA PHE A 102 1.82 27.14 -10.97
C PHE A 102 1.95 26.57 -9.55
N PHE A 103 3.16 26.15 -9.17
CA PHE A 103 3.42 25.64 -7.81
C PHE A 103 3.11 26.70 -6.76
N ALA A 104 3.49 27.97 -6.94
CA ALA A 104 3.20 29.03 -5.99
C ALA A 104 1.69 29.18 -5.72
N LYS A 105 0.85 29.12 -6.77
CA LYS A 105 -0.62 29.13 -6.63
C LYS A 105 -1.12 27.92 -5.82
N ARG A 106 -0.59 26.72 -6.10
CA ARG A 106 -0.95 25.49 -5.36
C ARG A 106 -0.49 25.56 -3.91
N PHE A 107 0.72 26.02 -3.68
CA PHE A 107 1.33 26.22 -2.37
C PHE A 107 0.53 27.21 -1.53
N SER A 108 0.18 28.39 -2.05
CA SER A 108 -0.63 29.37 -1.32
C SER A 108 -2.05 28.86 -1.02
N SER A 109 -2.60 28.01 -1.89
CA SER A 109 -3.91 27.37 -1.66
C SER A 109 -3.83 26.31 -0.55
N ALA A 110 -2.77 25.49 -0.56
CA ALA A 110 -2.56 24.44 0.44
C ALA A 110 -2.11 25.00 1.80
N PHE A 111 -1.40 26.13 1.82
CA PHE A 111 -0.80 26.74 3.00
C PHE A 111 -1.09 28.25 3.07
N PRO A 112 -2.36 28.65 3.29
CA PRO A 112 -2.72 30.06 3.31
C PRO A 112 -2.09 30.79 4.50
N GLY A 113 -1.57 32.00 4.23
CA GLY A 113 -1.13 32.95 5.27
C GLY A 113 0.22 32.66 5.94
N ILE A 114 0.97 31.63 5.52
CA ILE A 114 2.25 31.30 6.14
C ILE A 114 3.36 32.27 5.72
N ARG A 115 4.19 32.67 6.69
CA ARG A 115 5.36 33.56 6.50
C ARG A 115 6.66 32.97 7.03
N LYS A 116 6.57 31.83 7.72
CA LYS A 116 7.68 31.08 8.32
C LYS A 116 7.44 29.59 8.12
N ILE A 117 8.47 28.78 8.32
CA ILE A 117 8.38 27.32 8.31
C ILE A 117 7.26 26.89 9.25
N THR A 118 6.30 26.14 8.73
CA THR A 118 5.12 25.70 9.48
C THR A 118 4.90 24.21 9.27
N TRP A 119 4.82 23.47 10.37
CA TRP A 119 4.64 22.02 10.39
C TRP A 119 3.18 21.61 10.50
N TYR A 120 2.81 20.56 9.78
CA TYR A 120 1.50 19.93 9.79
C TYR A 120 1.65 18.42 9.93
N SER A 121 0.69 17.75 10.55
CA SER A 121 0.74 16.29 10.77
C SER A 121 -0.64 15.64 10.65
N GLY A 122 -0.66 14.30 10.58
CA GLY A 122 -1.89 13.53 10.51
C GLY A 122 -2.78 13.90 9.31
N LYS A 123 -4.09 14.03 9.56
CA LYS A 123 -5.07 14.33 8.50
C LYS A 123 -4.81 15.68 7.85
N ASP A 124 -4.42 16.70 8.62
CA ASP A 124 -4.17 18.04 8.08
C ASP A 124 -3.02 18.05 7.07
N ALA A 125 -1.94 17.30 7.34
CA ALA A 125 -0.86 17.12 6.36
C ALA A 125 -1.35 16.47 5.07
N VAL A 126 -2.17 15.42 5.17
CA VAL A 126 -2.73 14.73 4.00
C VAL A 126 -3.68 15.63 3.19
N ASP A 127 -4.56 16.38 3.86
CA ASP A 127 -5.48 17.31 3.22
C ASP A 127 -4.73 18.41 2.45
N ARG A 128 -3.65 18.94 3.04
CA ARG A 128 -2.80 19.95 2.40
C ARG A 128 -2.04 19.42 1.19
N LEU A 129 -1.49 18.20 1.28
CA LEU A 129 -0.88 17.52 0.14
C LEU A 129 -1.92 17.30 -0.98
N ASN A 130 -3.16 16.93 -0.62
CA ASN A 130 -4.24 16.77 -1.59
C ASN A 130 -4.59 18.08 -2.31
N ILE A 131 -4.49 19.23 -1.65
CA ILE A 131 -4.66 20.54 -2.32
C ILE A 131 -3.45 20.86 -3.20
N LEU A 132 -2.23 20.65 -2.69
CA LEU A 132 -0.99 20.95 -3.40
C LEU A 132 -0.88 20.14 -4.70
N LEU A 133 -1.17 18.84 -4.61
CA LEU A 133 -0.98 17.84 -5.66
C LEU A 133 -2.29 17.38 -6.32
N ARG A 134 -3.41 18.11 -6.16
CA ARG A 134 -4.64 17.78 -6.91
C ARG A 134 -4.35 17.83 -8.42
N GLN A 135 -4.94 16.90 -9.17
CA GLN A 135 -4.87 16.90 -10.63
C GLN A 135 -5.41 18.22 -11.23
N PRO A 136 -4.95 18.63 -12.43
CA PRO A 136 -3.92 17.99 -13.24
C PRO A 136 -2.49 18.23 -12.72
N LEU A 137 -1.63 17.21 -12.88
CA LEU A 137 -0.18 17.22 -12.61
C LEU A 137 0.67 17.04 -13.88
N ASN A 138 0.05 16.58 -14.97
CA ASN A 138 0.67 16.45 -16.29
C ASN A 138 0.01 17.46 -17.23
N PHE A 139 0.83 18.15 -18.02
CA PHE A 139 0.38 19.20 -18.92
C PHE A 139 1.04 19.03 -20.28
N ARG A 140 0.38 19.51 -21.32
CA ARG A 140 1.02 19.74 -22.62
C ARG A 140 1.90 20.98 -22.54
N SER A 141 3.03 20.95 -23.22
CA SER A 141 3.97 22.07 -23.40
C SER A 141 4.40 22.16 -24.87
N LYS A 142 5.09 23.24 -25.24
CA LYS A 142 5.59 23.44 -26.63
C LYS A 142 6.46 22.27 -27.11
N ASN A 143 7.18 21.63 -26.19
CA ASN A 143 8.14 20.55 -26.48
C ASN A 143 7.62 19.16 -26.07
N GLY A 144 6.30 18.95 -26.02
CA GLY A 144 5.68 17.68 -25.61
C GLY A 144 4.91 17.84 -24.30
N TYR A 145 5.39 17.22 -23.22
CA TYR A 145 4.74 17.28 -21.90
C TYR A 145 5.60 18.02 -20.87
N THR A 146 4.94 18.54 -19.85
CA THR A 146 5.60 19.08 -18.66
C THR A 146 4.87 18.69 -17.39
N THR A 147 5.66 18.44 -16.35
CA THR A 147 5.22 18.15 -14.99
C THR A 147 5.75 19.28 -14.10
N PRO A 148 4.90 20.21 -13.64
CA PRO A 148 5.37 21.41 -12.98
C PRO A 148 5.85 21.17 -11.54
N ILE A 149 5.46 20.07 -10.91
CA ILE A 149 5.78 19.74 -9.52
C ILE A 149 6.59 18.46 -9.46
N TRP A 150 7.74 18.53 -8.81
CA TRP A 150 8.73 17.46 -8.71
C TRP A 150 9.04 17.20 -7.25
N TRP A 151 9.72 16.08 -6.99
CA TRP A 151 10.29 15.74 -5.70
C TRP A 151 11.79 15.43 -5.79
N TRP A 152 12.48 15.67 -4.68
CA TRP A 152 13.92 15.48 -4.52
C TRP A 152 14.24 14.65 -3.29
N ARG A 153 15.05 13.61 -3.48
CA ARG A 153 15.71 12.86 -2.40
C ARG A 153 17.01 12.21 -2.87
N ASN A 154 16.92 11.06 -3.54
CA ASN A 154 18.03 10.38 -4.23
C ASN A 154 17.86 10.40 -5.76
N GLY A 155 16.92 11.20 -6.23
CA GLY A 155 16.69 11.55 -7.63
C GLY A 155 15.92 12.86 -7.69
N ASN A 156 15.82 13.40 -8.91
CA ASN A 156 15.13 14.64 -9.24
C ASN A 156 13.98 14.22 -10.16
N LEU A 157 12.81 13.94 -9.59
CA LEU A 157 11.76 13.20 -10.28
C LEU A 157 10.45 13.97 -10.29
N GLN A 158 9.75 13.87 -11.40
CA GLN A 158 8.41 14.43 -11.56
C GLN A 158 7.38 13.70 -10.68
N ILE A 159 6.34 14.41 -10.27
CA ILE A 159 5.13 13.82 -9.70
C ILE A 159 4.05 13.79 -10.78
N SER A 160 3.65 12.61 -11.21
CA SER A 160 2.63 12.41 -12.24
C SER A 160 1.27 12.09 -11.61
N GLU A 161 1.27 11.39 -10.48
CA GLU A 161 0.06 10.94 -9.78
C GLU A 161 0.10 11.18 -8.27
N PHE A 162 -1.06 11.50 -7.72
CA PHE A 162 -1.28 11.61 -6.28
C PHE A 162 -2.62 10.97 -5.91
N LYS A 163 -2.62 10.07 -4.93
CA LYS A 163 -3.83 9.46 -4.38
C LYS A 163 -3.81 9.49 -2.85
N VAL A 164 -4.93 9.87 -2.24
CA VAL A 164 -5.12 9.74 -0.78
C VAL A 164 -5.59 8.32 -0.49
N LEU A 165 -4.79 7.54 0.25
CA LEU A 165 -5.13 6.16 0.63
C LEU A 165 -5.82 6.10 1.99
N SER A 166 -5.48 7.00 2.91
CA SER A 166 -6.15 7.13 4.21
C SER A 166 -5.82 8.48 4.87
N ARG A 167 -6.35 8.73 6.09
CA ARG A 167 -6.05 9.93 6.88
C ARG A 167 -4.57 10.16 7.21
N LYS A 168 -3.70 9.16 7.01
CA LYS A 168 -2.25 9.26 7.26
C LYS A 168 -1.42 8.65 6.13
N ARG A 169 -2.03 8.28 5.01
CA ARG A 169 -1.34 7.56 3.94
C ARG A 169 -1.68 8.16 2.59
N VAL A 170 -0.66 8.39 1.80
CA VAL A 170 -0.77 8.86 0.42
C VAL A 170 0.03 7.94 -0.49
N LEU A 171 -0.29 8.00 -1.78
CA LEU A 171 0.48 7.41 -2.86
C LEU A 171 0.94 8.58 -3.74
N ILE A 172 2.26 8.74 -3.88
CA ILE A 172 2.88 9.69 -4.80
C ILE A 172 3.56 8.85 -5.88
N ASP A 173 3.00 8.83 -7.08
CA ASP A 173 3.31 7.85 -8.13
C ASP A 173 3.23 6.41 -7.57
N ARG A 174 4.38 5.79 -7.28
CA ARG A 174 4.52 4.45 -6.69
C ARG A 174 4.88 4.49 -5.19
N MET A 175 5.30 5.64 -4.66
CA MET A 175 5.69 5.78 -3.25
C MET A 175 4.47 5.77 -2.32
N GLU A 176 4.26 4.66 -1.62
CA GLU A 176 3.23 4.52 -0.60
C GLU A 176 3.75 5.02 0.76
N LEU A 177 3.37 6.25 1.12
CA LEU A 177 3.94 6.97 2.25
C LEU A 177 2.95 7.06 3.41
N LYS A 178 3.34 6.53 4.58
CA LYS A 178 2.68 6.83 5.85
C LYS A 178 3.21 8.15 6.41
N ILE A 179 2.48 9.23 6.19
CA ILE A 179 2.88 10.59 6.56
C ILE A 179 3.04 10.71 8.08
N LYS A 180 4.23 11.16 8.50
CA LYS A 180 4.49 11.61 9.87
C LYS A 180 4.15 13.10 9.97
N SER A 181 4.78 13.90 9.13
CA SER A 181 4.59 15.35 9.08
C SER A 181 5.01 15.92 7.73
N ILE A 182 4.52 17.11 7.43
CA ILE A 182 5.03 17.96 6.36
C ILE A 182 5.37 19.33 6.93
N ALA A 183 6.33 20.01 6.33
CA ALA A 183 6.61 21.42 6.60
C ALA A 183 6.45 22.21 5.31
N ALA A 184 5.64 23.26 5.36
CA ALA A 184 5.59 24.25 4.32
C ALA A 184 6.69 25.29 4.57
N VAL A 185 7.60 25.44 3.62
CA VAL A 185 8.76 26.33 3.70
C VAL A 185 8.57 27.46 2.71
N PRO A 186 8.06 28.63 3.15
CA PRO A 186 7.93 29.78 2.28
C PRO A 186 9.31 30.36 1.99
N GLY A 187 9.64 30.49 0.71
CA GLY A 187 10.85 31.19 0.28
C GLY A 187 10.66 32.71 0.28
N LYS A 188 11.76 33.47 0.24
CA LYS A 188 11.68 34.94 0.03
C LYS A 188 11.05 35.27 -1.31
N ASP A 189 11.39 34.47 -2.31
CA ASP A 189 10.74 34.46 -3.61
C ASP A 189 9.90 33.19 -3.77
N TYR A 190 8.79 33.29 -4.50
CA TYR A 190 7.84 32.18 -4.67
C TYR A 190 8.50 30.92 -5.28
N TYR A 191 9.47 31.08 -6.18
CA TYR A 191 10.18 29.98 -6.84
C TYR A 191 11.14 29.23 -5.91
N ARG A 192 11.39 29.75 -4.70
CA ARG A 192 12.20 29.10 -3.64
C ARG A 192 11.35 28.38 -2.61
N SER A 193 10.03 28.49 -2.70
CA SER A 193 9.13 27.81 -1.76
C SER A 193 9.11 26.31 -2.05
N PHE A 194 9.10 25.50 -0.98
CA PHE A 194 9.04 24.06 -1.09
C PHE A 194 8.29 23.44 0.09
N VAL A 195 7.92 22.17 -0.04
CA VAL A 195 7.34 21.36 1.02
C VAL A 195 8.34 20.27 1.38
N TYR A 196 8.72 20.19 2.65
CA TYR A 196 9.43 19.04 3.18
C TYR A 196 8.43 18.01 3.69
N LEU A 197 8.62 16.74 3.38
CA LEU A 197 7.75 15.64 3.79
C LEU A 197 8.58 14.62 4.57
N GLU A 198 8.06 14.18 5.72
CA GLU A 198 8.61 13.06 6.48
C GLU A 198 7.57 11.93 6.60
N ALA A 199 8.01 10.69 6.37
CA ALA A 199 7.22 9.48 6.49
C ALA A 199 7.72 8.59 7.64
N HIS A 200 6.78 7.90 8.28
CA HIS A 200 7.08 6.86 9.26
C HIS A 200 7.65 5.61 8.58
N PRO A 201 8.57 4.89 9.26
CA PRO A 201 8.95 3.54 8.85
C PRO A 201 7.74 2.61 8.91
N GLU A 202 7.74 1.62 8.02
CA GLU A 202 6.77 0.53 8.01
C GLU A 202 7.44 -0.83 7.96
N ARG A 203 6.71 -1.86 8.36
CA ARG A 203 7.19 -3.23 8.17
C ARG A 203 7.20 -3.55 6.67
N ALA A 204 8.27 -4.21 6.23
CA ALA A 204 8.32 -4.83 4.91
C ALA A 204 7.14 -5.79 4.70
N VAL A 205 6.60 -5.77 3.49
CA VAL A 205 5.60 -6.70 2.97
C VAL A 205 6.18 -8.11 2.91
N PHE A 206 7.42 -8.26 2.47
CA PHE A 206 8.17 -9.52 2.43
C PHE A 206 9.31 -9.51 3.47
N PRO A 207 9.00 -9.65 4.78
CA PRO A 207 9.98 -9.47 5.85
C PRO A 207 11.14 -10.48 5.83
N LYS A 208 11.02 -11.60 5.11
CA LYS A 208 12.11 -12.58 4.96
C LYS A 208 13.26 -12.05 4.10
N ASP A 209 12.98 -11.08 3.24
CA ASP A 209 13.96 -10.51 2.32
C ASP A 209 14.80 -9.41 2.98
N TRP A 210 14.41 -9.00 4.20
CA TRP A 210 14.96 -7.88 4.94
C TRP A 210 15.49 -8.31 6.32
N ASN A 211 16.81 -8.48 6.41
CA ASN A 211 17.52 -8.63 7.68
C ASN A 211 18.22 -7.33 8.08
N GLU A 212 18.74 -7.26 9.31
CA GLU A 212 19.40 -6.07 9.85
C GLU A 212 20.60 -5.62 9.01
N SER A 213 21.40 -6.55 8.49
CA SER A 213 22.55 -6.23 7.63
C SER A 213 22.13 -5.55 6.34
N ARG A 214 21.08 -6.05 5.67
CA ARG A 214 20.57 -5.47 4.42
C ARG A 214 19.95 -4.10 4.65
N ILE A 215 19.25 -3.92 5.78
CA ILE A 215 18.71 -2.61 6.17
C ILE A 215 19.86 -1.62 6.41
N ALA A 216 20.91 -2.04 7.13
CA ALA A 216 22.07 -1.20 7.41
C ALA A 216 22.79 -0.78 6.12
N GLU A 217 23.03 -1.72 5.20
CA GLU A 217 23.64 -1.45 3.89
C GLU A 217 22.80 -0.45 3.06
N ALA A 218 21.47 -0.64 3.01
CA ALA A 218 20.59 0.29 2.31
C ALA A 218 20.61 1.70 2.95
N VAL A 219 20.63 1.79 4.28
CA VAL A 219 20.75 3.07 4.99
C VAL A 219 22.11 3.72 4.74
N GLU A 220 23.19 2.96 4.67
CA GLU A 220 24.52 3.49 4.34
C GLU A 220 24.57 4.05 2.92
N LEU A 221 24.05 3.31 1.95
CA LEU A 221 24.08 3.69 0.53
C LEU A 221 23.10 4.83 0.19
N PHE A 222 21.88 4.75 0.70
CA PHE A 222 20.77 5.63 0.28
C PHE A 222 20.29 6.58 1.38
N GLY A 223 20.65 6.34 2.64
CA GLY A 223 20.10 7.03 3.81
C GLY A 223 18.75 6.48 4.28
N TYR A 224 18.23 5.44 3.63
CA TYR A 224 16.98 4.74 3.98
C TYR A 224 16.92 3.35 3.33
N ALA A 225 16.03 2.50 3.85
CA ALA A 225 15.65 1.23 3.21
C ALA A 225 14.22 1.31 2.68
N SER A 226 14.01 0.84 1.46
CA SER A 226 12.69 0.74 0.80
C SER A 226 12.51 -0.61 0.13
N GLU A 227 11.26 -1.06 0.02
CA GLU A 227 10.84 -2.28 -0.66
C GLU A 227 9.82 -1.95 -1.74
N GLU A 228 10.10 -2.40 -2.96
CA GLU A 228 9.12 -2.42 -4.04
C GLU A 228 8.33 -3.73 -4.05
N TYR A 229 7.04 -3.65 -4.37
CA TYR A 229 6.13 -4.79 -4.45
C TYR A 229 4.95 -4.48 -5.38
N GLY A 230 4.33 -5.53 -5.92
CA GLY A 230 3.07 -5.41 -6.65
C GLY A 230 1.87 -5.50 -5.71
N LEU A 231 0.85 -4.68 -5.94
CA LEU A 231 -0.47 -4.82 -5.33
C LEU A 231 -1.49 -5.28 -6.38
N TYR A 232 -1.71 -6.59 -6.44
CA TYR A 232 -2.65 -7.21 -7.37
C TYR A 232 -4.09 -7.11 -6.84
N ARG A 233 -4.99 -6.59 -7.70
CA ARG A 233 -6.42 -6.40 -7.42
C ARG A 233 -6.67 -5.70 -6.08
N LYS A 234 -5.82 -4.72 -5.76
CA LYS A 234 -5.87 -3.90 -4.53
C LYS A 234 -5.83 -4.71 -3.22
N LYS A 235 -5.43 -5.99 -3.26
CA LYS A 235 -5.58 -6.91 -2.13
C LYS A 235 -4.39 -7.82 -1.89
N PHE A 236 -3.81 -8.38 -2.95
CA PHE A 236 -2.76 -9.37 -2.84
C PHE A 236 -1.41 -8.73 -3.08
N TYR A 237 -0.49 -8.93 -2.15
CA TYR A 237 0.89 -8.53 -2.35
C TYR A 237 1.60 -9.56 -3.22
N VAL A 238 2.40 -9.03 -4.14
CA VAL A 238 3.20 -9.77 -5.11
C VAL A 238 4.63 -9.29 -4.97
N SER A 239 5.60 -10.20 -4.95
CA SER A 239 7.00 -9.79 -4.80
C SER A 239 7.47 -8.97 -6.00
N ARG A 240 8.58 -8.24 -5.86
CA ARG A 240 9.13 -7.50 -7.01
C ARG A 240 9.45 -8.41 -8.18
N SER A 241 10.00 -9.60 -7.91
CA SER A 241 10.34 -10.58 -8.93
C SER A 241 9.10 -11.15 -9.61
N GLU A 242 8.06 -11.51 -8.86
CA GLU A 242 6.80 -11.98 -9.45
C GLU A 242 6.12 -10.91 -10.31
N TYR A 243 6.22 -9.63 -9.90
CA TYR A 243 5.76 -8.52 -10.75
C TYR A 243 6.53 -8.46 -12.07
N ASP A 244 7.86 -8.56 -12.02
CA ASP A 244 8.71 -8.52 -13.23
C ASP A 244 8.48 -9.71 -14.16
N ASP A 245 8.18 -10.87 -13.59
CA ASP A 245 7.84 -12.09 -14.34
C ASP A 245 6.44 -12.03 -14.96
N GLY A 246 5.60 -11.06 -14.57
CA GLY A 246 4.21 -10.92 -15.04
C GLY A 246 3.23 -11.95 -14.46
N ALA A 247 3.66 -12.76 -13.49
CA ALA A 247 2.85 -13.80 -12.87
C ALA A 247 3.24 -14.01 -11.39
N ALA A 248 2.27 -14.38 -10.56
CA ALA A 248 2.48 -14.55 -9.11
C ALA A 248 1.81 -15.81 -8.55
N THR A 249 2.39 -16.38 -7.49
CA THR A 249 1.80 -17.50 -6.76
C THR A 249 0.97 -17.01 -5.57
N ILE A 250 -0.35 -16.93 -5.75
CA ILE A 250 -1.29 -16.47 -4.72
C ILE A 250 -2.04 -17.67 -4.16
N LYS A 251 -1.90 -17.93 -2.85
CA LYS A 251 -2.52 -19.07 -2.14
C LYS A 251 -2.24 -20.42 -2.83
N GLY A 252 -1.02 -20.61 -3.34
CA GLY A 252 -0.57 -21.85 -3.99
C GLY A 252 -1.05 -22.05 -5.42
N LYS A 253 -1.63 -21.03 -6.06
CA LYS A 253 -2.00 -21.03 -7.48
C LYS A 253 -1.29 -19.91 -8.22
N VAL A 254 -0.84 -20.21 -9.44
CA VAL A 254 -0.20 -19.23 -10.32
C VAL A 254 -1.27 -18.41 -11.04
N PHE A 255 -1.11 -17.09 -11.06
CA PHE A 255 -1.97 -16.14 -11.77
C PHE A 255 -1.10 -15.23 -12.64
N GLU A 256 -1.53 -14.97 -13.87
CA GLU A 256 -1.03 -13.86 -14.68
C GLU A 256 -1.55 -12.54 -14.10
N LEU A 257 -0.66 -11.54 -14.00
CA LEU A 257 -0.97 -10.28 -13.32
C LEU A 257 -1.74 -9.30 -14.21
N GLY A 258 -1.43 -9.24 -15.51
CA GLY A 258 -2.03 -8.27 -16.43
C GLY A 258 -1.97 -6.82 -15.91
N ASP A 259 -2.96 -6.01 -16.26
CA ASP A 259 -3.05 -4.59 -15.84
C ASP A 259 -3.62 -4.41 -14.41
N ASP A 260 -4.03 -5.50 -13.77
CA ASP A 260 -4.65 -5.51 -12.43
C ASP A 260 -3.62 -5.33 -11.28
N VAL A 261 -2.33 -5.15 -11.60
CA VAL A 261 -1.25 -5.01 -10.61
C VAL A 261 -0.67 -3.61 -10.59
N GLU A 262 -0.66 -2.99 -9.41
CA GLU A 262 -0.02 -1.69 -9.19
C GLU A 262 1.38 -1.88 -8.59
N LEU A 263 2.42 -1.36 -9.23
CA LEU A 263 3.74 -1.29 -8.60
C LEU A 263 3.73 -0.24 -7.47
N ARG A 264 4.21 -0.63 -6.29
CA ARG A 264 4.32 0.23 -5.12
C ARG A 264 5.68 0.14 -4.48
N GLU A 265 6.08 1.20 -3.80
CA GLU A 265 7.29 1.30 -3.00
C GLU A 265 6.90 1.70 -1.57
N ARG A 266 7.43 0.99 -0.56
CA ARG A 266 7.19 1.27 0.86
C ARG A 266 8.53 1.42 1.57
N TYR A 267 8.59 2.36 2.52
CA TYR A 267 9.81 2.66 3.25
C TYR A 267 9.87 1.92 4.59
N ILE A 268 10.94 1.15 4.76
CA ILE A 268 11.16 0.29 5.93
C ILE A 268 11.77 1.09 7.08
N THR A 269 12.58 2.09 6.74
CA THR A 269 13.12 3.07 7.69
C THR A 269 12.39 4.40 7.58
N ARG A 270 12.72 5.37 8.45
CA ARG A 270 12.27 6.76 8.26
C ARG A 270 12.70 7.24 6.88
N PHE A 271 11.85 8.04 6.26
CA PHE A 271 12.07 8.57 4.92
C PHE A 271 11.63 10.03 4.87
N ASN A 272 12.29 10.81 4.04
CA ASN A 272 11.91 12.18 3.75
C ASN A 272 12.16 12.52 2.29
N LEU A 273 11.52 13.59 1.82
CA LEU A 273 11.76 14.18 0.52
C LEU A 273 11.39 15.66 0.54
N VAL A 274 11.80 16.37 -0.50
CA VAL A 274 11.37 17.75 -0.78
C VAL A 274 10.47 17.75 -2.00
N ILE A 275 9.38 18.51 -1.97
CA ILE A 275 8.47 18.75 -3.10
C ILE A 275 8.56 20.24 -3.46
N ALA A 276 8.85 20.54 -4.72
CA ALA A 276 9.07 21.90 -5.21
C ALA A 276 8.69 22.00 -6.70
N PRO A 277 8.62 23.21 -7.29
CA PRO A 277 8.43 23.30 -8.74
C PRO A 277 9.65 22.77 -9.50
N HIS A 278 9.45 22.24 -10.71
CA HIS A 278 10.54 21.79 -11.58
C HIS A 278 11.64 22.87 -11.77
N LEU A 279 11.23 24.13 -11.92
CA LEU A 279 12.15 25.29 -11.99
C LEU A 279 12.47 25.89 -10.61
N SER A 280 12.55 25.05 -9.59
CA SER A 280 13.13 25.41 -8.29
C SER A 280 14.65 25.51 -8.39
N PRO A 281 15.33 26.40 -7.63
CA PRO A 281 16.78 26.37 -7.46
C PRO A 281 17.31 25.03 -6.92
N ILE A 282 16.45 24.23 -6.29
CA ILE A 282 16.75 22.87 -5.84
C ILE A 282 17.07 21.96 -7.03
N ASN A 283 16.52 22.21 -8.21
CA ASN A 283 16.83 21.47 -9.43
C ASN A 283 18.20 21.90 -9.97
N ASN A 284 19.25 21.44 -9.29
CA ASN A 284 20.61 21.85 -9.54
C ASN A 284 21.55 20.70 -9.19
N THR A 285 22.22 20.15 -10.21
CA THR A 285 23.15 19.03 -10.08
C THR A 285 24.30 19.31 -9.12
N ASP A 286 24.74 20.56 -9.02
CA ASP A 286 25.81 20.97 -8.09
C ASP A 286 25.33 20.94 -6.63
N PHE A 287 24.01 20.96 -6.41
CA PHE A 287 23.39 20.91 -5.09
C PHE A 287 22.94 19.50 -4.68
N ASP A 288 22.81 18.55 -5.60
CA ASP A 288 22.24 17.22 -5.33
C ASP A 288 22.95 16.47 -4.18
N SER A 289 24.29 16.50 -4.15
CA SER A 289 25.08 15.86 -3.09
C SER A 289 24.87 16.53 -1.72
N GLU A 290 24.85 17.86 -1.69
CA GLU A 290 24.61 18.64 -0.48
C GLU A 290 23.18 18.45 0.03
N LEU A 291 22.19 18.45 -0.87
CA LEU A 291 20.80 18.17 -0.54
C LEU A 291 20.65 16.79 0.09
N ARG A 292 21.30 15.77 -0.47
CA ARG A 292 21.30 14.41 0.13
C ARG A 292 21.87 14.42 1.54
N ALA A 293 23.00 15.09 1.76
CA ALA A 293 23.62 15.19 3.09
C ALA A 293 22.76 15.95 4.11
N LEU A 294 22.06 17.01 3.68
CA LEU A 294 21.11 17.75 4.50
C LEU A 294 19.90 16.88 4.86
N LEU A 295 19.30 16.18 3.89
CA LEU A 295 18.13 15.33 4.12
C LEU A 295 18.45 14.13 5.02
N ASN A 296 19.63 13.51 4.85
CA ASN A 296 20.13 12.48 5.75
C ASN A 296 20.33 13.02 7.17
N GLY A 297 20.96 14.20 7.29
CA GLY A 297 21.21 14.80 8.59
C GLY A 297 19.92 15.20 9.32
N ILE A 298 18.88 15.63 8.61
CA ILE A 298 17.56 15.90 9.21
C ILE A 298 16.91 14.60 9.71
N LEU A 299 17.07 13.46 9.00
CA LEU A 299 16.50 12.18 9.44
C LEU A 299 17.23 11.59 10.65
N HIS A 300 18.56 11.62 10.64
CA HIS A 300 19.39 10.77 11.50
C HIS A 300 20.31 11.54 12.45
N GLU A 301 20.69 12.78 12.13
CA GLU A 301 21.72 13.55 12.87
C GLU A 301 21.13 14.76 13.62
N GLY A 302 19.81 14.97 13.56
CA GLY A 302 19.14 16.08 14.21
C GLY A 302 19.40 17.45 13.57
N LYS A 303 19.85 17.51 12.30
CA LYS A 303 19.97 18.77 11.57
C LYS A 303 18.61 19.45 11.42
N SER A 304 18.64 20.78 11.37
CA SER A 304 17.42 21.58 11.30
C SER A 304 16.90 21.73 9.87
N LEU A 305 15.58 21.86 9.71
CA LEU A 305 15.00 22.18 8.39
C LEU A 305 15.36 23.61 7.95
N GLU A 306 15.64 24.47 8.92
CA GLU A 306 16.13 25.83 8.76
C GLU A 306 17.46 25.88 8.00
N GLU A 307 18.38 24.95 8.24
CA GLU A 307 19.63 24.84 7.47
C GLU A 307 19.36 24.61 5.98
N LEU A 308 18.48 23.65 5.66
CA LEU A 308 18.07 23.38 4.28
C LEU A 308 17.40 24.61 3.66
N ALA A 309 16.46 25.25 4.37
CA ALA A 309 15.76 26.44 3.89
C ALA A 309 16.76 27.58 3.59
N ASN A 310 17.67 27.85 4.52
CA ASN A 310 18.71 28.88 4.37
C ASN A 310 19.65 28.58 3.20
N ARG A 311 19.93 27.30 2.94
CA ARG A 311 20.77 26.90 1.82
C ARG A 311 20.07 27.09 0.47
N VAL A 312 18.79 26.73 0.38
CA VAL A 312 17.94 26.93 -0.80
C VAL A 312 17.80 28.42 -1.12
N GLU A 313 17.70 29.28 -0.11
CA GLU A 313 17.68 30.74 -0.29
C GLU A 313 18.95 31.30 -0.96
N LYS A 314 20.09 30.63 -0.78
CA LYS A 314 21.39 31.06 -1.35
C LYS A 314 21.66 30.46 -2.73
N LEU A 315 20.86 29.51 -3.21
CA LEU A 315 21.05 28.93 -4.53
C LEU A 315 20.82 29.98 -5.63
N PRO A 316 21.56 29.92 -6.75
CA PRO A 316 21.32 30.81 -7.87
C PRO A 316 19.91 30.60 -8.41
N LYS A 317 19.28 31.68 -8.91
CA LYS A 317 18.02 31.55 -9.62
C LYS A 317 18.26 30.65 -10.86
N PRO A 318 17.40 29.64 -11.11
CA PRO A 318 17.50 28.83 -12.30
C PRO A 318 17.57 29.70 -13.55
N ARG A 319 18.57 29.46 -14.39
CA ARG A 319 18.62 30.08 -15.72
C ARG A 319 17.54 29.42 -16.56
N MET A 320 16.60 30.21 -17.07
CA MET A 320 15.68 29.74 -18.10
C MET A 320 16.48 29.56 -19.39
N TRP A 321 17.15 28.42 -19.55
CA TRP A 321 17.85 28.12 -20.79
C TRP A 321 16.81 27.79 -21.87
N GLY A 322 16.77 28.59 -22.94
CA GLY A 322 16.25 28.15 -24.24
C GLY A 322 14.73 28.20 -24.48
N ILE A 323 14.04 29.26 -24.05
CA ILE A 323 12.71 29.58 -24.60
C ILE A 323 12.79 30.95 -25.28
N GLN A 324 13.29 30.97 -26.52
CA GLN A 324 12.98 32.00 -27.49
C GLN A 324 11.92 31.46 -28.45
#